data_AF-A0A1T4PI14-F1
#
_entry.id   AF-A0A1T4PI14-F1
#
_cell.length_a   1.000
_cell.length_b   1.000
_cell.length_c   1.000
_cell.angle_alpha   90.00
_cell.angle_beta   90.00
_cell.angle_gamma   90.00
#
_symmetry.space_group_name_H-M   'P 1'
#
loop_
_entity.id
_entity.type
_entity.pdbx_description
1 polymer ?
#
loop_
_entity_poly.entity_id
_entity_poly.type
_entity_poly.pdbx_seq_one_letter_code
_entity_poly.pdbx_strand_id
1 'polypeptide(L)' 'MGFIDSFKGNEESLLFFFLLLVILFEKGDWFGDSDESLLFFFLLLVILFQ' A
#
# COMPACT_ATOMS: atom_id res chain seq x y z
N MET A 1 -1.46 -27.24 5.61
CA MET A 1 -1.86 -26.52 4.37
C MET A 1 -2.79 -25.38 4.78
N GLY A 2 -2.26 -24.31 5.41
CA GLY A 2 -3.11 -23.35 6.13
C GLY A 2 -2.57 -21.92 6.25
N PHE A 3 -1.48 -21.58 5.57
CA PHE A 3 -0.98 -20.19 5.54
C PHE A 3 -1.51 -19.41 4.32
N ILE A 4 -1.78 -20.12 3.22
CA ILE A 4 -2.26 -19.53 1.96
C ILE A 4 -3.75 -19.16 1.93
N ASP A 5 -4.56 -19.71 2.85
CA ASP A 5 -6.01 -19.41 2.90
C ASP A 5 -6.32 -18.11 3.67
N SER A 6 -5.35 -17.55 4.41
CA SER A 6 -5.50 -16.26 5.11
C SER A 6 -5.34 -15.05 4.18
N PHE A 7 -4.69 -15.22 3.02
CA PHE A 7 -4.42 -14.10 2.10
C PHE A 7 -5.55 -13.84 1.10
N LYS A 8 -6.48 -14.78 0.93
CA LYS A 8 -7.60 -14.66 0.00
C LYS A 8 -8.60 -13.54 0.37
N GLY A 9 -8.57 -13.07 1.62
CA GLY A 9 -9.38 -11.92 2.08
C GLY A 9 -8.59 -10.61 2.20
N ASN A 10 -7.27 -10.63 2.04
CA ASN A 10 -6.42 -9.45 2.25
C ASN A 10 -6.26 -8.61 0.98
N GLU A 11 -6.61 -9.14 -0.19
CA GLU A 11 -6.50 -8.49 -1.49
C GLU A 11 -7.32 -7.18 -1.54
N GLU A 12 -8.59 -7.25 -1.11
CA GLU A 12 -9.50 -6.09 -1.07
C GLU A 12 -9.06 -5.05 -0.03
N SER A 13 -8.55 -5.50 1.12
CA SER A 13 -8.05 -4.62 2.17
C SER A 13 -6.76 -3.89 1.77
N LEU A 14 -5.90 -4.56 1.00
CA LEU A 14 -4.66 -3.99 0.47
C LEU A 14 -4.96 -2.91 -0.58
N LEU A 15 -5.89 -3.18 -1.51
CA LEU A 15 -6.36 -2.21 -2.50
C LEU A 15 -6.98 -0.97 -1.83
N PHE A 16 -7.78 -1.18 -0.78
CA PHE A 16 -8.39 -0.09 -0.01
C PHE A 16 -7.33 0.77 0.71
N PHE A 17 -6.34 0.13 1.34
CA PHE A 17 -5.25 0.83 2.02
C PHE A 17 -4.34 1.59 1.05
N PHE A 18 -4.07 1.03 -0.14
CA PHE A 18 -3.33 1.72 -1.21
C PHE A 18 -4.03 3.00 -1.65
N LEU A 19 -5.36 2.96 -1.86
CA LEU A 19 -6.15 4.15 -2.19
C LEU A 19 -6.07 5.24 -1.11
N LEU A 20 -6.11 4.85 0.15
CA LEU A 20 -6.00 5.77 1.29
C LEU A 20 -4.64 6.47 1.31
N LEU A 21 -3.56 5.74 0.99
CA LEU A 21 -2.22 6.29 0.84
C LEU A 21 -2.10 7.24 -0.34
N VAL A 22 -2.65 6.89 -1.51
CA VAL A 22 -2.65 7.77 -2.69
C VAL A 22 -3.34 9.10 -2.34
N ILE A 23 -4.50 9.06 -1.68
CA ILE A 23 -5.22 10.28 -1.25
C ILE A 23 -4.43 11.07 -0.19
N LEU A 24 -3.71 10.39 0.71
CA LEU A 24 -2.89 11.04 1.74
C LEU A 24 -1.63 11.70 1.15
N PHE A 25 -0.97 11.05 0.19
CA PHE A 25 0.22 11.55 -0.50
C PHE A 25 -0.11 12.63 -1.52
N GLU A 26 -1.23 12.53 -2.23
CA GLU A 26 -1.66 13.54 -3.20
C GLU A 26 -2.10 14.85 -2.52
N LYS A 27 -2.63 14.74 -1.29
CA LYS A 27 -3.14 15.89 -0.53
C LYS A 27 -2.08 16.56 0.34
N GLY A 28 -0.95 15.90 0.57
CA GLY A 28 0.20 16.45 1.28
C GLY A 28 1.26 16.89 0.29
N ASP A 29 1.48 18.21 0.16
CA ASP A 29 2.60 18.86 -0.55
C ASP A 29 3.97 18.56 0.13
N TRP A 30 4.12 17.37 0.72
CA TRP A 30 5.15 17.01 1.69
C TRP A 30 6.38 16.36 1.04
N PHE A 31 6.28 15.88 -0.19
CA PHE A 31 7.42 15.34 -0.91
C PHE A 31 7.46 15.91 -2.33
N GLY A 32 8.40 16.85 -2.55
CA GLY A 32 8.90 17.11 -3.89
C GLY A 32 9.42 15.78 -4.47
N ASP A 33 9.02 15.47 -5.69
CA ASP A 33 9.00 14.12 -6.29
C ASP A 33 8.09 13.13 -5.54
N SER A 34 6.79 13.30 -5.77
CA SER A 34 5.70 12.44 -5.30
C SER A 34 5.85 10.97 -5.73
N ASP A 35 6.48 10.73 -6.88
CA ASP A 35 6.47 9.43 -7.54
C ASP A 35 7.41 8.42 -6.86
N GLU A 36 8.60 8.84 -6.43
CA GLU A 36 9.55 7.96 -5.73
C GLU A 36 9.06 7.58 -4.32
N SER A 37 8.38 8.51 -3.65
CA SER A 37 7.87 8.32 -2.29
C SER A 37 6.73 7.31 -2.26
N LEU A 38 5.87 7.33 -3.28
CA LEU A 38 4.74 6.41 -3.41
C LEU A 38 5.20 4.99 -3.77
N LEU A 39 6.20 4.86 -4.65
CA LEU A 39 6.84 3.60 -5.00
C LEU A 39 7.54 2.94 -3.79
N PHE A 40 8.24 3.73 -2.98
CA PHE A 40 8.87 3.24 -1.74
C PHE A 40 7.83 2.72 -0.74
N PHE A 41 6.72 3.44 -0.57
CA PHE A 41 5.65 3.03 0.35
C PHE A 41 4.89 1.80 -0.15
N PHE A 42 4.69 1.65 -1.46
CA PHE A 42 4.13 0.44 -2.07
C PHE A 42 4.99 -0.79 -1.78
N LEU A 43 6.31 -0.64 -1.80
CA LEU A 43 7.25 -1.72 -1.52
C LEU A 43 7.21 -2.15 -0.04
N LEU A 44 7.08 -1.19 0.89
CA LEU A 44 6.83 -1.47 2.30
C LEU A 44 5.49 -2.19 2.52
N LEU A 45 4.46 -1.80 1.78
CA LEU A 45 3.14 -2.43 1.80
C LEU A 45 3.19 -3.91 1.41
N VAL A 46 3.89 -4.21 0.31
CA VAL A 46 4.09 -5.58 -0.18
C VAL A 46 4.84 -6.43 0.84
N ILE A 47 5.80 -5.86 1.58
CA ILE A 47 6.57 -6.57 2.61
C ILE A 47 5.75 -6.76 3.90
N LEU A 48 4.94 -5.77 4.30
CA LEU A 48 4.15 -5.81 5.55
C LEU A 48 2.88 -6.65 5.44
N PHE A 49 2.31 -6.78 4.25
CA PHE A 49 1.10 -7.57 3.98
C PHE A 49 1.40 -8.85 3.18
N GLN A 50 2.66 -9.32 3.21
CA GLN A 50 3.09 -10.56 2.56
C GLN A 50 2.26 -11.76 2.98
#